data_AF-A0A544QMK1-F1
#
_entry.id   AF-A0A544QMK1-F1
#
_cell.length_a   1.000
_cell.length_b   1.000
_cell.length_c   1.000
_cell.angle_alpha   90.00
_cell.angle_beta   90.00
_cell.angle_gamma   90.00
#
_symmetry.space_group_name_H-M   'P 1'
#
loop_
_entity.id
_entity.type
_entity.pdbx_description
1 polymer ?
#
loop_
_entity_poly.entity_id
_entity_poly.type
_entity_poly.pdbx_seq_one_letter_code
_entity_poly.pdbx_strand_id
1 'polypeptide(L)'
;MSVATGDSWLRGALIGLLVLVVLTPVFGWAAGAVGYAEPLENAAEATGAADAATSVAPALLPGYAIPGVGGSLGTLLAAVVGTALTLAVAVGAGRLLEP
;
A
#
# COMPACT_ATOMS: atom_id res chain seq x y z
N MET A 1 -6.00 29.57 -12.63
CA MET A 1 -6.25 28.29 -13.32
C MET A 1 -7.75 28.22 -13.61
N SER A 2 -8.17 27.90 -14.84
CA SER A 2 -9.59 27.84 -15.19
C SER A 2 -10.27 26.71 -14.39
N VAL A 3 -11.46 26.96 -13.85
CA VAL A 3 -12.23 25.97 -13.07
C VAL A 3 -12.47 24.69 -13.88
N ALA A 4 -12.68 24.81 -15.20
CA ALA A 4 -12.87 23.68 -16.11
C ALA A 4 -11.63 22.76 -16.22
N THR A 5 -10.42 23.31 -16.08
CA THR A 5 -9.18 22.52 -16.03
C THR A 5 -8.97 21.82 -14.67
N GLY A 6 -9.50 22.39 -13.58
CA GLY A 6 -9.40 21.78 -12.25
C GLY A 6 -10.21 20.49 -12.14
N ASP A 7 -11.47 20.52 -12.59
CA ASP A 7 -12.38 19.38 -12.48
C ASP A 7 -11.99 18.22 -13.40
N SER A 8 -11.56 18.53 -14.62
CA SER A 8 -11.09 17.51 -15.58
C SER A 8 -9.79 16.85 -15.14
N TRP A 9 -8.86 17.62 -14.55
CA TRP A 9 -7.63 17.09 -13.99
C TRP A 9 -7.88 16.19 -12.78
N LEU A 10 -8.70 16.63 -11.82
CA LEU A 10 -9.03 15.84 -10.63
C LEU A 10 -9.70 14.52 -11.02
N ARG A 11 -10.68 14.56 -11.93
CA ARG A 11 -11.32 13.35 -12.44
C ARG A 11 -10.30 12.41 -13.09
N GLY A 12 -9.39 12.94 -13.91
CA GLY A 12 -8.32 12.15 -14.53
C GLY A 12 -7.40 11.50 -13.48
N ALA A 13 -6.99 12.26 -12.46
CA ALA A 13 -6.14 11.76 -11.38
C ALA A 13 -6.83 10.65 -10.57
N LEU A 14 -8.12 10.81 -10.23
CA LEU A 14 -8.90 9.79 -9.52
C LEU A 14 -9.08 8.51 -10.34
N ILE A 15 -9.32 8.64 -11.65
CA ILE A 15 -9.37 7.48 -12.55
C ILE A 15 -8.00 6.79 -12.59
N GLY A 16 -6.91 7.55 -12.69
CA GLY A 16 -5.55 7.00 -12.65
C GLY A 16 -5.27 6.23 -11.35
N LEU A 17 -5.62 6.79 -10.20
CA LEU A 17 -5.49 6.12 -8.90
C LEU A 17 -6.33 4.83 -8.84
N LEU A 18 -7.58 4.87 -9.31
CA LEU A 18 -8.43 3.70 -9.35
C LEU A 18 -7.82 2.58 -10.21
N VAL A 19 -7.31 2.93 -11.38
CA VAL A 19 -6.64 1.98 -12.29
C VAL A 19 -5.42 1.36 -11.61
N LEU A 20 -4.58 2.16 -10.96
CA LEU A 20 -3.40 1.67 -10.24
C LEU A 20 -3.79 0.73 -9.09
N VAL A 21 -4.79 1.09 -8.29
CA VAL A 21 -5.31 0.25 -7.21
C VAL A 21 -5.80 -1.08 -7.75
N VAL A 22 -6.60 -1.08 -8.82
CA VAL A 22 -7.10 -2.32 -9.45
C VAL A 22 -5.97 -3.18 -10.04
N LEU A 23 -4.87 -2.58 -10.51
CA LEU A 23 -3.72 -3.30 -11.04
C LEU A 23 -2.77 -3.85 -9.96
N THR A 24 -2.80 -3.35 -8.73
CA THR A 24 -1.91 -3.82 -7.65
C THR A 24 -1.88 -5.34 -7.42
N PRO A 25 -2.99 -6.10 -7.50
CA PRO A 25 -2.95 -7.55 -7.31
C PRO A 25 -2.16 -8.27 -8.41
N VAL A 26 -2.12 -7.70 -9.61
CA VAL A 26 -1.31 -8.22 -10.74
C VAL A 26 0.16 -8.04 -10.43
N PHE A 27 0.56 -6.89 -9.88
CA PHE A 27 1.95 -6.67 -9.44
C PHE A 27 2.34 -7.61 -8.29
N GLY A 28 1.45 -7.82 -7.31
CA GLY A 28 1.68 -8.77 -6.23
C GLY A 28 1.84 -10.21 -6.73
N TRP A 29 1.01 -10.64 -7.67
CA TRP A 29 1.15 -11.93 -8.33
C TRP A 29 2.46 -12.04 -9.13
N ALA A 30 2.79 -11.03 -9.92
CA ALA A 30 3.99 -11.02 -10.75
C ALA A 30 5.27 -11.09 -9.91
N ALA A 31 5.31 -10.38 -8.77
CA ALA A 31 6.39 -10.45 -7.79
C ALA A 31 6.59 -11.89 -7.29
N GLY A 32 5.50 -12.58 -6.93
CA GLY A 32 5.57 -13.99 -6.55
C GLY A 32 6.03 -14.90 -7.70
N ALA A 33 5.58 -14.63 -8.92
CA ALA A 33 5.93 -15.44 -10.09
C ALA A 33 7.43 -15.38 -10.46
N VAL A 34 8.10 -14.27 -10.15
CA VAL A 34 9.55 -14.11 -10.37
C VAL A 34 10.39 -14.46 -9.13
N GLY A 35 9.75 -14.90 -8.04
CA GLY A 35 10.44 -15.16 -6.79
C GLY A 35 11.07 -13.90 -6.18
N TYR A 36 10.43 -12.74 -6.34
CA TYR A 36 10.89 -11.52 -5.70
C TYR A 36 10.85 -11.69 -4.19
N ALA A 37 12.02 -11.59 -3.56
CA ALA A 37 12.19 -11.53 -2.12
C ALA A 37 12.96 -10.25 -1.79
N GLU A 38 12.58 -9.57 -0.72
CA GLU A 38 13.26 -8.36 -0.30
C GLU A 38 14.71 -8.68 0.14
N PRO A 39 15.70 -7.83 -0.18
CA PRO A 39 17.09 -8.08 0.22
C PRO A 39 17.27 -8.30 1.72
N LEU A 40 16.44 -7.64 2.53
CA LEU A 40 16.44 -7.80 3.99
C LEU A 40 15.87 -9.15 4.44
N GLU A 41 14.85 -9.66 3.75
CA GLU A 41 14.28 -10.99 4.02
C GLU A 41 15.34 -12.07 3.77
N ASN A 42 16.01 -12.00 2.61
CA ASN A 42 17.10 -12.93 2.27
C ASN A 42 18.26 -12.87 3.26
N ALA A 43 18.63 -11.66 3.71
CA ALA A 43 19.67 -11.49 4.72
C ALA A 43 19.25 -12.05 6.09
N ALA A 44 17.99 -11.88 6.46
CA ALA A 44 17.43 -12.43 7.69
C ALA A 44 17.40 -13.98 7.65
N GLU A 45 17.02 -14.57 6.52
CA GLU A 45 17.10 -16.02 6.32
C GLU A 45 18.55 -16.53 6.38
N ALA A 46 19.47 -15.89 5.66
CA ALA A 46 20.88 -16.28 5.61
C ALA A 46 21.59 -16.20 6.97
N THR A 47 21.11 -15.35 7.87
CA THR A 47 21.66 -15.18 9.22
C THR A 47 20.89 -15.95 10.30
N GLY A 48 19.80 -16.64 9.94
CA GLY A 48 18.88 -17.28 10.89
C GLY A 48 18.07 -16.29 11.74
N ALA A 49 18.12 -14.99 11.41
CA ALA A 49 17.40 -13.94 12.13
C ALA A 49 15.88 -14.00 11.89
N ALA A 50 15.44 -14.57 10.76
CA ALA A 50 14.02 -14.78 10.48
C ALA A 50 13.34 -15.67 11.55
N ASP A 51 14.00 -16.76 11.94
CA ASP A 51 13.48 -17.70 12.96
C ASP A 51 13.61 -17.16 14.40
N ALA A 52 14.53 -16.22 14.63
CA ALA A 52 14.74 -15.59 15.93
C ALA A 52 13.73 -14.46 16.23
N ALA A 53 12.92 -14.07 15.24
CA ALA A 53 11.96 -12.97 15.38
C ALA A 53 10.83 -13.35 16.36
N THR A 54 10.91 -12.85 17.59
CA THR A 54 9.84 -12.98 18.58
C THR A 54 9.05 -11.67 18.63
N SER A 55 7.74 -11.74 18.39
CA SER A 55 6.87 -10.56 18.51
C SER A 55 6.75 -10.13 19.98
N VAL A 56 7.48 -9.09 20.36
CA VAL A 56 7.53 -8.59 21.76
C VAL A 56 6.36 -7.67 22.13
N ALA A 57 5.59 -7.22 21.15
CA ALA A 57 4.42 -6.36 21.36
C ALA A 57 3.18 -6.94 20.63
N PRO A 58 1.98 -6.84 21.22
CA PRO A 58 0.75 -7.10 20.49
C PRO A 58 0.58 -6.03 19.41
N ALA A 59 0.74 -6.43 18.14
CA ALA A 59 0.48 -5.56 17.00
C ALA A 59 -0.96 -5.77 16.52
N LEU A 60 -1.66 -4.67 16.21
CA LEU A 60 -3.00 -4.73 15.58
C LEU A 60 -2.96 -5.44 14.22
N LEU A 61 -1.85 -5.30 13.50
CA LEU A 61 -1.57 -5.91 12.19
C LEU A 61 -0.13 -6.46 12.20
N PRO A 62 0.11 -7.67 12.75
CA PRO A 62 1.43 -8.29 12.72
C PRO A 62 1.94 -8.41 11.29
N GLY A 63 3.16 -7.94 11.03
CA GLY A 63 3.71 -7.89 9.67
C GLY A 63 2.89 -7.08 8.67
N TYR A 64 2.08 -6.13 9.15
CA TYR A 64 1.12 -5.34 8.35
C TYR A 64 0.08 -6.19 7.59
N ALA A 65 -0.14 -7.44 8.02
CA ALA A 65 -1.09 -8.36 7.41
C ALA A 65 -2.46 -8.30 8.10
N ILE A 66 -3.52 -8.48 7.31
CA ILE A 66 -4.89 -8.60 7.82
C ILE A 66 -5.15 -10.10 8.10
N PRO A 67 -5.53 -10.47 9.34
CA PRO A 67 -5.84 -11.87 9.66
C PRO A 67 -6.91 -12.45 8.73
N GLY A 68 -6.64 -13.62 8.16
CA GLY A 68 -7.57 -14.29 7.23
C GLY A 68 -7.54 -13.74 5.80
N VAL A 69 -6.68 -12.77 5.49
CA VAL A 69 -6.52 -12.24 4.13
C VAL A 69 -5.07 -12.37 3.68
N GLY A 70 -4.84 -13.17 2.64
CA GLY A 70 -3.51 -13.39 2.04
C GLY A 70 -3.52 -13.22 0.53
N GLY A 71 -2.32 -13.25 -0.06
CA GLY A 71 -2.11 -13.18 -1.51
C GLY A 71 -2.66 -11.91 -2.15
N SER A 72 -3.14 -12.05 -3.38
CA SER A 72 -3.61 -10.94 -4.23
C SER A 72 -4.72 -10.09 -3.58
N LEU A 73 -5.58 -10.69 -2.75
CA LEU A 73 -6.63 -9.94 -2.04
C LEU A 73 -6.04 -9.03 -0.95
N GLY A 74 -5.01 -9.50 -0.24
CA GLY A 74 -4.27 -8.68 0.73
C GLY A 74 -3.60 -7.48 0.05
N THR A 75 -2.99 -7.71 -1.12
CA THR A 75 -2.38 -6.65 -1.94
C THR A 75 -3.40 -5.58 -2.36
N LEU A 76 -4.60 -5.99 -2.79
CA LEU A 76 -5.66 -5.05 -3.15
C LEU A 76 -6.09 -4.19 -1.95
N LEU A 77 -6.32 -4.82 -0.79
CA LEU A 77 -6.72 -4.12 0.42
C LEU A 77 -5.64 -3.14 0.88
N ALA A 78 -4.37 -3.54 0.85
CA ALA A 78 -3.26 -2.67 1.17
C ALA A 78 -3.21 -1.45 0.24
N ALA A 79 -3.46 -1.64 -1.07
CA ALA A 79 -3.49 -0.55 -2.04
C ALA A 79 -4.65 0.43 -1.78
N VAL A 80 -5.86 -0.08 -1.49
CA VAL A 80 -7.03 0.73 -1.14
C VAL A 80 -6.76 1.54 0.12
N VAL A 81 -6.31 0.87 1.20
CA VAL A 81 -6.08 1.50 2.50
C VAL A 81 -4.96 2.54 2.40
N GLY A 82 -3.84 2.21 1.77
CA GLY A 82 -2.72 3.13 1.59
C GLY A 82 -3.13 4.36 0.78
N THR A 83 -3.82 4.17 -0.35
CA THR A 83 -4.29 5.29 -1.19
C THR A 83 -5.26 6.20 -0.43
N ALA A 84 -6.23 5.61 0.27
CA ALA A 84 -7.20 6.38 1.05
C ALA A 84 -6.53 7.16 2.19
N LEU A 85 -5.60 6.53 2.91
CA LEU A 85 -4.87 7.17 4.00
C LEU A 85 -4.01 8.33 3.51
N THR A 86 -3.25 8.13 2.42
CA THR A 86 -2.44 9.20 1.82
C THR A 86 -3.29 10.38 1.38
N LEU A 87 -4.40 10.13 0.69
CA LEU A 87 -5.32 11.19 0.26
C LEU A 87 -5.94 11.92 1.46
N ALA A 88 -6.36 11.18 2.49
CA ALA A 88 -6.94 11.76 3.70
C ALA A 88 -5.94 12.68 4.41
N VAL A 89 -4.68 12.26 4.53
CA VAL A 89 -3.62 13.09 5.14
C VAL A 89 -3.33 14.33 4.29
N ALA A 90 -3.15 14.17 2.98
CA ALA A 90 -2.83 15.28 2.09
C ALA A 90 -3.95 16.33 2.05
N VAL A 91 -5.21 15.88 1.91
CA VAL A 91 -6.39 16.77 1.92
C VAL A 91 -6.58 17.39 3.31
N GLY A 92 -6.44 16.59 4.37
CA GLY A 92 -6.57 17.08 5.75
C GLY A 92 -5.53 18.15 6.09
N ALA A 93 -4.27 17.93 5.73
CA ALA A 93 -3.21 18.92 5.89
C ALA A 93 -3.49 20.18 5.05
N GLY A 94 -3.92 20.03 3.80
CA GLY A 94 -4.31 21.17 2.97
C GLY A 94 -5.41 22.01 3.61
N ARG A 95 -6.44 21.37 4.17
CA ARG A 95 -7.55 22.03 4.86
C ARG A 95 -7.14 22.73 6.15
N LEU A 96 -6.17 22.17 6.88
CA LEU A 96 -5.68 22.79 8.11
C LEU A 96 -4.83 24.03 7.85
N LEU A 97 -4.26 24.14 6.64
CA LEU A 97 -3.43 25.26 6.22
C LEU A 97 -4.23 26.35 5.46
N GLU A 98 -5.51 26.09 5.14
CA GLU A 98 -6.40 27.11 4.59
C GLU A 98 -6.75 28.12 5.70
N PRO A 99 -6.48 29.44 5.51
CA PRO A 99 -6.73 30.48 6.50
C PRO A 99 -8.21 30.84 6.69
#